data_AF-A0A956GT92-F1
#
_entry.id   AF-A0A956GT92-F1
#
_cell.length_a   1.000
_cell.length_b   1.000
_cell.length_c   1.000
_cell.angle_alpha   90.00
_cell.angle_beta   90.00
_cell.angle_gamma   90.00
#
_symmetry.space_group_name_H-M   'P 1'
#
loop_
_entity.id
_entity.type
_entity.pdbx_description
1 polymer ?
#
loop_
_entity_poly.entity_id
_entity_poly.type
_entity_poly.pdbx_seq_one_letter_code
_entity_poly.pdbx_strand_id
1 'polypeptide(L)'
;MALLRFLGLVTVVVVAAACDRLEPSYHACAVACAADGACPDQYRCSDDGFCHAEDEYPVASCAPAGPDAAPPDAEVDAAPPGAAPPDAMPPDAMRIDAGPTTCDFGTATNSAAVADPALFAQVIPFAGGASLPAGTYSLEYVDGCSKYAASLWWSIHGHASGDVAWWLVGASSADRIVMLPGTVGLLPGTAGPTGDQNGFEDFAACVAANRQLAPLRYQHPGGPLGIFEADIYYPDNVSGQDGRNPRWRLVFDGPCPTTDD
;
A
#
# COMPACT_ATOMS: atom_id res chain seq x y z
N MET A 1 23.68 -23.42 69.41
CA MET A 1 22.60 -22.61 68.80
C MET A 1 22.67 -22.90 67.29
N ALA A 2 22.09 -23.95 66.71
CA ALA A 2 20.66 -24.34 66.67
C ALA A 2 19.78 -23.11 66.41
N LEU A 3 18.87 -23.01 65.44
CA LEU A 3 18.30 -23.87 64.40
C LEU A 3 17.22 -22.94 63.80
N LEU A 4 17.10 -22.75 62.47
CA LEU A 4 15.82 -22.72 61.76
C LEU A 4 16.04 -22.50 60.25
N ARG A 5 15.86 -23.60 59.53
CA ARG A 5 15.40 -23.66 58.15
C ARG A 5 13.88 -23.39 58.12
N PHE A 6 13.35 -23.05 56.94
CA PHE A 6 12.05 -23.41 56.32
C PHE A 6 11.58 -22.22 55.45
N LEU A 7 11.71 -22.31 54.12
CA LEU A 7 10.74 -22.84 53.15
C LEU A 7 9.65 -21.81 52.77
N GLY A 8 9.54 -21.55 51.47
CA GLY A 8 8.48 -20.76 50.83
C GLY A 8 8.86 -20.48 49.37
N LEU A 9 8.89 -21.51 48.52
CA LEU A 9 7.83 -21.85 47.55
C LEU A 9 7.53 -20.69 46.58
N VAL A 10 8.23 -20.63 45.46
CA VAL A 10 7.69 -20.90 44.10
C VAL A 10 6.39 -20.14 43.79
N THR A 11 6.50 -19.08 42.99
CA THR A 11 5.48 -18.73 42.01
C THR A 11 6.15 -18.13 40.78
N VAL A 12 6.60 -19.01 39.87
CA VAL A 12 6.86 -18.63 38.48
C VAL A 12 5.49 -18.56 37.82
N VAL A 13 4.93 -17.35 37.71
CA VAL A 13 3.71 -17.13 36.93
C VAL A 13 4.13 -17.15 35.47
N VAL A 14 3.88 -18.28 34.82
CA VAL A 14 3.92 -18.43 33.37
C VAL A 14 2.76 -17.60 32.81
N VAL A 15 3.03 -16.37 32.38
CA VAL A 15 2.12 -15.58 31.53
C VAL A 15 2.38 -16.00 30.09
N ALA A 16 1.93 -17.20 29.74
CA ALA A 16 1.92 -17.70 28.36
C ALA A 16 0.54 -18.32 28.09
N ALA A 17 -0.49 -17.47 27.96
CA ALA A 17 -1.83 -17.88 27.56
C ALA A 17 -2.72 -16.69 27.10
N ALA A 18 -2.15 -15.71 26.40
CA ALA A 18 -2.95 -14.60 25.84
C ALA A 18 -2.57 -14.17 24.41
N CYS A 19 -1.70 -14.91 23.71
CA CYS A 19 -1.34 -14.59 22.33
C CYS A 19 -2.08 -15.43 21.26
N ASP A 20 -2.98 -16.33 21.64
CA ASP A 20 -3.60 -17.28 20.68
C ASP A 20 -5.01 -16.87 20.21
N ARG A 21 -5.48 -15.63 20.45
CA ARG A 21 -6.84 -15.20 20.07
C ARG A 21 -6.99 -13.76 19.56
N LEU A 22 -5.93 -13.19 18.98
CA LEU A 22 -6.14 -12.13 17.99
C LEU A 22 -6.03 -12.76 16.61
N GLU A 23 -7.08 -13.48 16.21
CA GLU A 23 -7.32 -13.72 14.80
C GLU A 23 -7.81 -12.38 14.21
N PRO A 24 -7.08 -11.75 13.28
CA PRO A 24 -7.52 -10.51 12.67
C PRO A 24 -8.84 -10.75 11.92
N SER A 25 -9.86 -9.94 12.22
CA SER A 25 -11.21 -10.01 11.64
C SER A 25 -11.29 -9.56 10.17
N TYR A 26 -10.22 -9.65 9.39
CA TYR A 26 -10.14 -9.13 8.02
C TYR A 26 -10.35 -10.20 6.92
N HIS A 27 -10.89 -11.36 7.26
CA HIS A 27 -11.01 -12.49 6.32
C HIS A 27 -12.32 -12.55 5.51
N ALA A 28 -13.29 -11.66 5.71
CA ALA A 28 -14.64 -11.90 5.21
C ALA A 28 -14.82 -11.82 3.68
N CYS A 29 -13.89 -11.24 2.90
CA CYS A 29 -14.17 -10.91 1.48
C CYS A 29 -13.02 -11.12 0.47
N ALA A 30 -11.94 -11.84 0.81
CA ALA A 30 -10.76 -11.88 -0.05
C ALA A 30 -10.70 -13.06 -1.03
N VAL A 31 -11.52 -14.10 -0.85
CA VAL A 31 -11.39 -15.37 -1.59
C VAL A 31 -12.62 -15.59 -2.47
N ALA A 32 -12.39 -15.61 -3.79
CA ALA A 32 -13.41 -16.05 -4.75
C ALA A 32 -13.70 -17.54 -4.57
N CYS A 33 -14.94 -17.95 -4.76
CA CYS A 33 -15.30 -19.35 -4.69
C CYS A 33 -14.55 -20.16 -5.75
N ALA A 34 -14.16 -21.39 -5.41
CA ALA A 34 -13.70 -22.35 -6.40
C ALA A 34 -14.82 -22.68 -7.40
N ALA A 35 -14.46 -23.27 -8.55
CA ALA A 35 -15.42 -23.58 -9.62
C ALA A 35 -16.55 -24.54 -9.20
N ASP A 36 -16.34 -25.32 -8.13
CA ASP A 36 -17.32 -26.21 -7.51
C ASP A 36 -18.04 -25.58 -6.30
N GLY A 37 -17.82 -24.29 -6.03
CA GLY A 37 -18.37 -23.56 -4.90
C GLY A 37 -17.63 -23.81 -3.58
N ALA A 38 -16.46 -24.45 -3.61
CA ALA A 38 -15.68 -24.69 -2.40
C ALA A 38 -15.01 -23.41 -1.86
N CYS A 39 -14.92 -23.35 -0.54
CA CYS A 39 -14.25 -22.30 0.23
C CYS A 39 -13.36 -22.94 1.30
N PRO A 40 -12.37 -22.21 1.85
CA PRO A 40 -11.62 -22.65 3.03
C PRO A 40 -12.56 -23.00 4.19
N ASP A 41 -12.10 -23.88 5.08
CA ASP A 41 -12.86 -24.26 6.28
C ASP A 41 -13.30 -23.00 7.07
N GLN A 42 -14.53 -23.01 7.58
CA GLN A 42 -15.23 -21.89 8.26
C GLN A 42 -15.83 -20.82 7.33
N TYR A 43 -15.77 -21.00 6.01
CA TYR A 43 -16.39 -20.10 5.03
C TYR A 43 -17.39 -20.83 4.14
N ARG A 44 -18.40 -20.10 3.66
CA ARG A 44 -19.37 -20.55 2.67
C ARG A 44 -19.37 -19.64 1.45
N CYS A 45 -19.41 -20.27 0.28
CA CYS A 45 -19.63 -19.53 -0.96
C CYS A 45 -21.03 -18.91 -0.95
N SER A 46 -21.10 -17.61 -1.16
CA SER A 46 -22.36 -16.86 -1.30
C SER A 46 -22.70 -16.64 -2.78
N ASP A 47 -23.90 -16.12 -3.03
CA ASP A 47 -24.43 -15.86 -4.37
C ASP A 47 -23.64 -14.77 -5.13
N ASP A 48 -22.82 -13.98 -4.43
CA ASP A 48 -21.91 -12.99 -5.02
C ASP A 48 -20.60 -13.60 -5.56
N GLY A 49 -20.40 -14.92 -5.40
CA GLY A 49 -19.23 -15.62 -5.90
C GLY A 49 -17.99 -15.52 -4.99
N PHE A 50 -18.17 -15.05 -3.76
CA PHE A 50 -17.11 -14.96 -2.75
C PHE A 50 -17.40 -15.81 -1.51
N CYS A 51 -16.35 -16.17 -0.78
CA CYS A 51 -16.41 -16.95 0.44
C CYS A 51 -16.64 -16.06 1.66
N HIS A 52 -17.73 -16.27 2.41
CA HIS A 52 -18.11 -15.50 3.60
C HIS A 52 -17.98 -16.36 4.86
N ALA A 53 -17.62 -15.76 6.00
CA ALA A 53 -17.56 -16.48 7.27
C ALA A 53 -18.95 -17.00 7.67
N GLU A 54 -19.05 -18.22 8.18
CA GLU A 54 -20.34 -18.85 8.54
C GLU A 54 -21.12 -18.11 9.64
N ASP A 55 -20.43 -17.28 10.43
CA ASP A 55 -20.93 -16.75 11.70
C ASP A 55 -21.49 -15.32 11.61
N GLU A 56 -21.32 -14.63 10.48
CA GLU A 56 -21.81 -13.26 10.27
C GLU A 56 -23.11 -13.26 9.46
N TYR A 57 -24.23 -13.19 10.17
CA TYR A 57 -25.54 -12.90 9.56
C TYR A 57 -26.16 -11.64 10.21
N PRO A 58 -26.66 -10.68 9.41
CA PRO A 58 -26.77 -10.70 7.96
C PRO A 58 -25.46 -10.34 7.23
N VAL A 59 -25.16 -11.08 6.17
CA VAL A 59 -24.02 -10.87 5.27
C VAL A 59 -24.15 -9.52 4.55
N ALA A 60 -23.14 -8.67 4.67
CA ALA A 60 -23.03 -7.47 3.83
C ALA A 60 -22.66 -7.90 2.41
N SER A 61 -23.49 -7.54 1.42
CA SER A 61 -23.26 -7.84 0.00
C SER A 61 -21.91 -7.27 -0.46
N CYS A 62 -21.03 -8.13 -0.97
CA CYS A 62 -19.80 -7.74 -1.62
C CYS A 62 -20.11 -7.37 -3.08
N ALA A 63 -20.65 -6.16 -3.30
CA ALA A 63 -20.87 -5.67 -4.65
C ALA A 63 -19.53 -5.22 -5.25
N PRO A 64 -19.14 -5.67 -6.46
CA PRO A 64 -18.02 -5.05 -7.16
C PRO A 64 -18.36 -3.58 -7.44
N ALA A 65 -17.42 -2.67 -7.18
CA ALA A 65 -17.54 -1.29 -7.60
C ALA A 65 -17.78 -1.28 -9.13
N GLY A 66 -18.89 -0.68 -9.55
CA GLY A 66 -19.29 -0.67 -10.96
C GLY A 66 -18.23 -0.01 -11.84
N PRO A 67 -18.13 -0.41 -13.13
CA PRO A 67 -17.17 0.19 -14.04
C PRO A 67 -17.52 1.66 -14.29
N ASP A 68 -16.57 2.55 -13.99
CA ASP A 68 -16.71 3.98 -14.22
C ASP A 68 -16.61 4.27 -15.73
N ALA A 69 -17.60 4.96 -16.28
CA ALA A 69 -17.73 5.21 -17.70
C ALA A 69 -16.78 6.35 -18.13
N ALA A 70 -15.72 6.01 -18.88
CA ALA A 70 -14.86 7.00 -19.54
C ALA A 70 -15.59 7.65 -20.73
N PRO A 71 -15.45 8.98 -20.97
CA PRO A 71 -15.97 9.63 -22.17
C PRO A 71 -15.09 9.32 -23.40
N PRO A 72 -15.65 9.36 -24.64
CA PRO A 72 -14.95 8.97 -25.85
C PRO A 72 -13.96 10.05 -26.33
N ASP A 73 -12.81 9.59 -26.82
CA ASP A 73 -11.75 10.43 -27.40
C ASP A 73 -12.18 11.09 -28.72
N ALA A 74 -11.75 12.34 -28.90
CA ALA A 74 -11.97 13.13 -30.11
C ALA A 74 -10.97 12.75 -31.21
N GLU A 75 -11.49 12.46 -32.40
CA GLU A 75 -10.75 12.17 -33.63
C GLU A 75 -9.89 13.38 -34.06
N VAL A 76 -8.62 13.12 -34.43
CA VAL A 76 -7.77 14.11 -35.10
C VAL A 76 -7.64 13.75 -36.58
N ASP A 77 -8.07 14.70 -37.40
CA ASP A 77 -8.15 14.69 -38.86
C ASP A 77 -6.82 14.35 -39.58
N ALA A 78 -6.99 13.65 -40.69
CA ALA A 78 -5.97 13.31 -41.68
C ALA A 78 -5.77 14.41 -42.75
N ALA A 79 -4.55 14.48 -43.31
CA ALA A 79 -4.19 14.66 -44.75
C ALA A 79 -2.93 15.55 -44.95
N PRO A 80 -2.24 15.56 -46.13
CA PRO A 80 -2.22 14.65 -47.29
C PRO A 80 -0.79 14.21 -47.74
N PRO A 81 -0.64 13.36 -48.79
CA PRO A 81 0.65 12.85 -49.26
C PRO A 81 1.29 13.68 -50.39
N GLY A 82 2.62 13.71 -50.46
CA GLY A 82 3.34 14.26 -51.62
C GLY A 82 4.87 14.13 -51.57
N ALA A 83 5.40 13.17 -52.34
CA ALA A 83 6.60 13.16 -53.23
C ALA A 83 7.84 14.03 -52.86
N ALA A 84 9.11 13.65 -53.02
CA ALA A 84 9.88 12.55 -53.63
C ALA A 84 11.35 12.64 -53.08
N PRO A 85 12.27 11.69 -53.35
CA PRO A 85 13.50 11.51 -52.57
C PRO A 85 14.69 12.31 -53.12
N PRO A 86 15.70 12.58 -52.27
CA PRO A 86 17.06 12.45 -52.75
C PRO A 86 18.02 11.74 -51.77
N ASP A 87 18.89 10.97 -52.41
CA ASP A 87 20.30 10.71 -52.08
C ASP A 87 20.68 9.91 -50.83
N ALA A 88 21.25 8.74 -51.13
CA ALA A 88 21.91 7.83 -50.23
C ALA A 88 23.03 8.54 -49.46
N MET A 89 22.78 8.75 -48.17
CA MET A 89 23.83 8.92 -47.17
C MET A 89 24.31 7.55 -46.66
N PRO A 90 25.59 7.42 -46.29
CA PRO A 90 26.13 6.19 -45.69
C PRO A 90 25.35 5.83 -44.43
N PRO A 91 25.34 4.54 -43.99
CA PRO A 91 24.64 4.14 -42.77
C PRO A 91 25.38 4.74 -41.56
N ASP A 92 25.05 5.98 -41.24
CA ASP A 92 25.14 6.46 -39.88
C ASP A 92 24.25 5.51 -39.08
N ALA A 93 24.89 4.71 -38.22
CA ALA A 93 24.21 3.87 -37.26
C ALA A 93 23.08 4.71 -36.66
N MET A 94 21.83 4.28 -36.86
CA MET A 94 20.70 4.81 -36.13
C MET A 94 21.11 4.83 -34.67
N ARG A 95 21.43 6.03 -34.17
CA ARG A 95 21.44 6.29 -32.75
C ARG A 95 19.97 6.10 -32.38
N ILE A 96 19.64 4.89 -31.95
CA ILE A 96 18.40 4.64 -31.25
C ILE A 96 18.48 5.61 -30.08
N ASP A 97 17.69 6.68 -30.16
CA ASP A 97 17.41 7.52 -29.02
C ASP A 97 16.83 6.56 -27.99
N ALA A 98 17.67 6.14 -27.06
CA ALA A 98 17.22 5.37 -25.92
C ALA A 98 16.13 6.24 -25.31
N GLY A 99 14.88 5.75 -25.35
CA GLY A 99 13.76 6.40 -24.70
C GLY A 99 14.11 6.69 -23.24
N PRO A 100 13.30 7.51 -22.54
CA PRO A 100 13.56 7.81 -21.13
C PRO A 100 13.86 6.50 -20.39
N THR A 101 15.02 6.44 -19.73
CA THR A 101 15.50 5.25 -19.01
C THR A 101 14.65 4.93 -17.78
N THR A 102 13.62 5.72 -17.52
CA THR A 102 12.71 5.61 -16.38
C THR A 102 11.30 5.97 -16.78
N CYS A 103 10.31 5.33 -16.16
CA CYS A 103 8.89 5.54 -16.47
C CYS A 103 8.10 5.81 -15.20
N ASP A 104 7.33 6.89 -15.22
CA ASP A 104 6.51 7.29 -14.08
C ASP A 104 5.14 6.63 -14.18
N PHE A 105 4.81 5.76 -13.24
CA PHE A 105 3.50 5.10 -13.12
C PHE A 105 2.52 5.90 -12.25
N GLY A 106 2.87 7.14 -11.96
CA GLY A 106 2.04 8.10 -11.27
C GLY A 106 2.15 7.96 -9.75
N THR A 107 1.09 8.43 -9.10
CA THR A 107 1.09 8.66 -7.67
C THR A 107 -0.13 8.01 -7.04
N ALA A 108 0.09 7.14 -6.06
CA ALA A 108 -0.96 6.60 -5.21
C ALA A 108 -1.16 7.54 -4.01
N THR A 109 -2.39 8.00 -3.82
CA THR A 109 -2.77 8.91 -2.74
C THR A 109 -3.88 8.30 -1.92
N ASN A 110 -3.70 8.22 -0.61
CA ASN A 110 -4.82 7.92 0.25
C ASN A 110 -5.87 9.04 0.18
N SER A 111 -7.09 8.70 -0.18
CA SER A 111 -8.19 9.67 -0.31
C SER A 111 -9.09 9.67 0.94
N ALA A 112 -8.63 9.06 2.05
CA ALA A 112 -9.42 9.01 3.28
C ALA A 112 -9.66 10.42 3.81
N ALA A 113 -10.88 10.63 4.29
CA ALA A 113 -11.28 11.88 4.90
C ALA A 113 -11.87 11.58 6.27
N VAL A 114 -11.88 12.57 7.16
CA VAL A 114 -12.54 12.46 8.48
C VAL A 114 -13.99 11.95 8.35
N ALA A 115 -14.68 12.28 7.25
CA ALA A 115 -16.05 11.85 6.99
C ALA A 115 -16.18 10.37 6.59
N ASP A 116 -15.10 9.73 6.13
CA ASP A 116 -15.07 8.33 5.72
C ASP A 116 -13.70 7.68 6.02
N PRO A 117 -13.46 7.29 7.28
CA PRO A 117 -12.22 6.64 7.68
C PRO A 117 -12.11 5.20 7.15
N ALA A 118 -13.18 4.59 6.64
CA ALA A 118 -13.10 3.25 6.06
C ALA A 118 -12.20 3.20 4.80
N LEU A 119 -11.97 4.36 4.17
CA LEU A 119 -11.04 4.51 3.05
C LEU A 119 -9.58 4.24 3.41
N PHE A 120 -9.21 4.23 4.70
CA PHE A 120 -7.88 3.81 5.13
C PHE A 120 -7.64 2.30 4.92
N ALA A 121 -8.69 1.49 5.00
CA ALA A 121 -8.62 0.03 4.85
C ALA A 121 -8.59 -0.44 3.38
N GLN A 122 -8.45 0.47 2.41
CA GLN A 122 -8.50 0.14 0.99
C GLN A 122 -7.10 0.05 0.37
N VAL A 123 -6.95 -0.88 -0.57
CA VAL A 123 -5.80 -0.88 -1.47
C VAL A 123 -5.98 0.26 -2.47
N ILE A 124 -4.99 1.15 -2.54
CA ILE A 124 -4.98 2.27 -3.48
C ILE A 124 -3.98 1.92 -4.59
N PRO A 125 -4.45 1.66 -5.83
CA PRO A 125 -3.60 1.15 -6.87
C PRO A 125 -2.68 2.22 -7.49
N PHE A 126 -1.50 1.79 -7.93
CA PHE A 126 -0.71 2.53 -8.94
C PHE A 126 -1.23 2.21 -10.34
N ALA A 127 -0.99 3.10 -11.30
CA ALA A 127 -1.39 2.92 -12.71
C ALA A 127 -2.85 2.46 -12.90
N GLY A 128 -3.77 2.91 -12.04
CA GLY A 128 -5.18 2.50 -12.09
C GLY A 128 -5.44 1.00 -11.87
N GLY A 129 -4.47 0.26 -11.32
CA GLY A 129 -4.57 -1.18 -11.06
C GLY A 129 -4.08 -2.06 -12.20
N ALA A 130 -3.55 -1.47 -13.27
CA ALA A 130 -2.95 -2.21 -14.37
C ALA A 130 -1.77 -3.07 -13.91
N SER A 131 -1.57 -4.21 -14.56
CA SER A 131 -0.38 -5.04 -14.36
C SER A 131 0.86 -4.29 -14.86
N LEU A 132 1.87 -4.21 -14.00
CA LEU A 132 3.13 -3.51 -14.29
C LEU A 132 4.22 -4.50 -14.70
N PRO A 133 5.21 -4.09 -15.51
CA PRO A 133 6.27 -4.97 -15.97
C PRO A 133 7.17 -5.45 -14.81
N ALA A 134 7.82 -6.59 -14.98
CA ALA A 134 8.87 -7.04 -14.08
C ALA A 134 10.08 -6.09 -14.17
N GLY A 135 10.72 -5.77 -13.04
CA GLY A 135 11.93 -4.97 -13.02
C GLY A 135 12.16 -4.21 -11.72
N THR A 136 13.03 -3.21 -11.77
CA THR A 136 13.38 -2.39 -10.60
C THR A 136 12.45 -1.20 -10.52
N TYR A 137 11.92 -0.94 -9.33
CA TYR A 137 11.08 0.21 -9.05
C TYR A 137 11.69 1.07 -7.94
N SER A 138 11.45 2.38 -8.03
CA SER A 138 11.75 3.38 -7.03
C SER A 138 10.43 3.93 -6.48
N LEU A 139 10.29 3.87 -5.15
CA LEU A 139 9.17 4.44 -4.41
C LEU A 139 9.63 5.70 -3.70
N GLU A 140 8.97 6.80 -4.02
CA GLU A 140 9.30 8.13 -3.52
C GLU A 140 8.14 8.63 -2.66
N TYR A 141 8.44 9.07 -1.44
CA TYR A 141 7.48 9.84 -0.67
C TYR A 141 7.23 11.19 -1.37
N VAL A 142 5.97 11.58 -1.48
CA VAL A 142 5.58 12.85 -2.13
C VAL A 142 5.10 13.85 -1.09
N ASP A 143 4.07 13.48 -0.33
CA ASP A 143 3.44 14.40 0.61
C ASP A 143 2.56 13.69 1.64
N GLY A 144 2.16 14.47 2.64
CA GLY A 144 1.15 14.11 3.62
C GLY A 144 1.63 13.21 4.76
N CYS A 145 0.87 13.25 5.84
CA CYS A 145 1.01 12.37 7.00
C CYS A 145 -0.39 12.05 7.52
N SER A 146 -0.54 10.98 8.29
CA SER A 146 -1.78 10.66 9.01
C SER A 146 -1.50 10.60 10.50
N LYS A 147 -2.56 10.47 11.29
CA LYS A 147 -2.46 9.96 12.66
C LYS A 147 -3.27 8.69 12.77
N TYR A 148 -2.81 7.79 13.61
CA TYR A 148 -3.51 6.56 13.96
C TYR A 148 -4.51 6.75 15.12
N ALA A 149 -4.61 7.97 15.65
CA ALA A 149 -5.69 8.44 16.51
C ALA A 149 -5.56 9.96 16.69
N ALA A 150 -6.66 10.66 17.00
CA ALA A 150 -6.62 12.12 17.22
C ALA A 150 -5.66 12.56 18.34
N SER A 151 -5.52 11.73 19.38
CA SER A 151 -4.61 11.95 20.50
C SER A 151 -3.14 11.60 20.20
N LEU A 152 -2.84 11.06 19.01
CA LEU A 152 -1.49 10.65 18.62
C LEU A 152 -0.81 11.73 17.76
N TRP A 153 0.43 11.44 17.37
CA TRP A 153 1.30 12.34 16.64
C TRP A 153 1.26 12.01 15.15
N TRP A 154 1.62 12.99 14.31
CA TRP A 154 1.72 12.81 12.87
C TRP A 154 2.90 11.92 12.54
N SER A 155 2.68 10.94 11.67
CA SER A 155 3.71 10.06 11.13
C SER A 155 3.22 9.42 9.83
N ILE A 156 4.09 8.63 9.18
CA ILE A 156 3.67 7.72 8.14
C ILE A 156 3.31 6.38 8.76
N HIS A 157 4.25 5.74 9.46
CA HIS A 157 4.02 4.46 10.11
C HIS A 157 3.82 4.64 11.61
N GLY A 158 2.97 3.81 12.22
CA GLY A 158 2.84 3.77 13.66
C GLY A 158 3.99 3.01 14.31
N HIS A 159 4.31 1.82 13.79
CA HIS A 159 5.27 0.89 14.38
C HIS A 159 6.32 0.39 13.39
N ALA A 160 7.55 0.18 13.88
CA ALA A 160 8.67 -0.35 13.09
C ALA A 160 8.50 -1.82 12.71
N SER A 161 7.65 -2.55 13.44
CA SER A 161 7.26 -3.93 13.15
C SER A 161 6.36 -4.04 11.92
N GLY A 162 5.72 -2.95 11.50
CA GLY A 162 4.85 -2.92 10.33
C GLY A 162 3.43 -3.47 10.54
N ASP A 163 3.06 -3.76 11.79
CA ASP A 163 1.68 -4.07 12.21
C ASP A 163 0.76 -2.84 12.11
N VAL A 164 1.32 -1.65 12.30
CA VAL A 164 0.66 -0.35 12.11
C VAL A 164 1.51 0.48 11.15
N ALA A 165 1.28 0.36 9.84
CA ALA A 165 2.17 0.92 8.82
C ALA A 165 1.56 0.94 7.42
N TRP A 166 2.07 1.84 6.58
CA TRP A 166 1.84 1.82 5.14
C TRP A 166 2.74 0.82 4.39
N TRP A 167 2.13 -0.01 3.56
CA TRP A 167 2.76 -1.06 2.79
C TRP A 167 2.57 -0.82 1.30
N LEU A 168 3.61 -1.16 0.52
CA LEU A 168 3.45 -1.55 -0.86
C LEU A 168 2.88 -2.97 -0.88
N VAL A 169 1.83 -3.16 -1.67
CA VAL A 169 1.14 -4.44 -1.82
C VAL A 169 0.97 -4.82 -3.28
N GLY A 170 0.77 -6.12 -3.53
CA GLY A 170 0.45 -6.66 -4.85
C GLY A 170 -1.03 -6.52 -5.20
N ALA A 171 -1.66 -7.62 -5.61
CA ALA A 171 -3.07 -7.66 -6.00
C ALA A 171 -4.03 -7.43 -4.82
N SER A 172 -3.59 -7.79 -3.60
CA SER A 172 -4.38 -7.65 -2.37
C SER A 172 -3.54 -7.10 -1.22
N SER A 173 -4.19 -6.61 -0.16
CA SER A 173 -3.52 -6.16 1.06
C SER A 173 -2.81 -7.28 1.83
N ALA A 174 -3.12 -8.55 1.54
CA ALA A 174 -2.40 -9.71 2.06
C ALA A 174 -1.01 -9.87 1.43
N ASP A 175 -0.83 -9.39 0.20
CA ASP A 175 0.42 -9.47 -0.56
C ASP A 175 1.38 -8.34 -0.17
N ARG A 176 1.76 -8.26 1.11
CA ARG A 176 2.68 -7.23 1.61
C ARG A 176 4.08 -7.45 1.06
N ILE A 177 4.55 -6.53 0.22
CA ILE A 177 5.84 -6.62 -0.47
C ILE A 177 6.92 -5.93 0.37
N VAL A 178 6.72 -4.65 0.66
CA VAL A 178 7.70 -3.83 1.40
C VAL A 178 7.01 -2.66 2.09
N MET A 179 7.47 -2.28 3.28
CA MET A 179 6.99 -1.09 3.96
C MET A 179 7.41 0.16 3.17
N LEU A 180 6.49 1.09 2.94
CA LEU A 180 6.77 2.29 2.15
C LEU A 180 7.81 3.19 2.85
N PRO A 181 8.50 4.08 2.11
CA PRO A 181 9.33 5.11 2.74
C PRO A 181 8.50 6.01 3.65
N GLY A 182 8.92 6.14 4.91
CA GLY A 182 8.27 7.03 5.86
C GLY A 182 8.89 6.99 7.26
N THR A 183 8.53 8.00 8.06
CA THR A 183 8.82 8.12 9.50
C THR A 183 7.91 7.19 10.32
N VAL A 184 8.37 6.71 11.48
CA VAL A 184 7.76 5.59 12.23
C VAL A 184 7.46 5.87 13.71
N GLY A 185 6.31 6.43 14.08
CA GLY A 185 6.05 6.70 15.50
C GLY A 185 4.68 7.27 15.81
N LEU A 186 4.05 6.68 16.82
CA LEU A 186 2.79 7.17 17.39
C LEU A 186 3.00 8.27 18.43
N LEU A 187 4.19 8.35 19.03
CA LEU A 187 4.55 9.26 20.12
C LEU A 187 5.87 10.00 19.78
N PRO A 188 6.12 11.17 20.41
CA PRO A 188 7.34 11.92 20.17
C PRO A 188 8.53 11.17 20.77
N GLY A 189 9.68 11.20 20.08
CA GLY A 189 10.91 10.55 20.54
C GLY A 189 10.90 9.01 20.48
N THR A 190 9.84 8.38 19.97
CA THR A 190 9.89 6.95 19.63
C THR A 190 10.92 6.76 18.52
N ALA A 191 11.93 5.91 18.75
CA ALA A 191 12.99 5.65 17.79
C ALA A 191 12.53 4.69 16.70
N GLY A 192 12.96 4.98 15.47
CA GLY A 192 12.61 4.18 14.30
C GLY A 192 13.56 3.01 14.16
N PRO A 193 13.32 2.12 13.18
CA PRO A 193 14.31 1.09 12.85
C PRO A 193 15.66 1.71 12.42
N THR A 194 15.67 2.98 11.99
CA THR A 194 16.87 3.77 11.64
C THR A 194 17.38 4.70 12.75
N GLY A 195 16.69 4.78 13.90
CA GLY A 195 17.07 5.64 15.02
C GLY A 195 16.61 7.11 14.94
N ASP A 196 15.84 7.48 13.90
CA ASP A 196 15.27 8.82 13.77
C ASP A 196 14.07 9.04 14.72
N GLN A 197 13.72 10.31 14.99
CA GLN A 197 12.57 10.72 15.81
C GLN A 197 11.28 10.70 14.98
N ASN A 198 10.19 10.13 15.51
CA ASN A 198 9.17 9.66 14.57
C ASN A 198 7.70 9.95 14.83
N GLY A 199 7.33 10.62 15.92
CA GLY A 199 6.01 11.21 16.07
C GLY A 199 6.17 12.73 16.06
N PHE A 200 5.50 13.42 15.16
CA PHE A 200 5.57 14.89 15.05
C PHE A 200 4.27 15.52 15.57
N GLU A 201 4.39 16.50 16.47
CA GLU A 201 3.22 17.29 16.92
C GLU A 201 2.66 18.14 15.78
N ASP A 202 3.56 18.64 14.94
CA ASP A 202 3.27 19.49 13.81
C ASP A 202 3.26 18.71 12.49
N PHE A 203 2.20 18.91 11.71
CA PHE A 203 2.02 18.23 10.42
C PHE A 203 3.10 18.62 9.40
N ALA A 204 3.48 19.91 9.35
CA ALA A 204 4.49 20.37 8.40
C ALA A 204 5.88 19.82 8.74
N ALA A 205 6.21 19.65 10.02
CA ALA A 205 7.42 18.98 10.48
C ALA A 205 7.46 17.51 10.05
N CYS A 206 6.33 16.79 10.17
CA CYS A 206 6.22 15.42 9.65
C CYS A 206 6.50 15.36 8.15
N VAL A 207 5.83 16.20 7.36
CA VAL A 207 6.05 16.24 5.92
C VAL A 207 7.50 16.57 5.57
N ALA A 208 8.08 17.57 6.24
CA ALA A 208 9.45 18.01 5.99
C ALA A 208 10.48 16.90 6.28
N ALA A 209 10.29 16.12 7.34
CA ALA A 209 11.14 14.97 7.65
C ALA A 209 11.04 13.90 6.57
N ASN A 210 9.82 13.54 6.14
CA ASN A 210 9.62 12.52 5.12
C ASN A 210 10.17 12.93 3.74
N ARG A 211 10.17 14.22 3.39
CA ARG A 211 10.78 14.73 2.13
C ARG A 211 12.30 14.58 2.07
N GLN A 212 12.96 14.31 3.19
CA GLN A 212 14.41 14.08 3.24
C GLN A 212 14.79 12.62 3.05
N LEU A 213 13.81 11.70 3.05
CA LEU A 213 14.06 10.28 2.89
C LEU A 213 14.50 9.98 1.45
N ALA A 214 15.49 9.11 1.33
CA ALA A 214 15.87 8.57 0.04
C ALA A 214 14.75 7.68 -0.53
N PRO A 215 14.57 7.64 -1.85
CA PRO A 215 13.68 6.69 -2.48
C PRO A 215 14.02 5.24 -2.12
N LEU A 216 13.00 4.43 -1.86
CA LEU A 216 13.17 2.99 -1.66
C LEU A 216 13.23 2.30 -3.03
N ARG A 217 14.27 1.52 -3.28
CA ARG A 217 14.40 0.72 -4.50
C ARG A 217 14.14 -0.75 -4.20
N TYR A 218 13.35 -1.42 -5.04
CA TYR A 218 13.08 -2.85 -4.90
C TYR A 218 12.82 -3.52 -6.27
N GLN A 219 12.92 -4.85 -6.30
CA GLN A 219 12.67 -5.66 -7.49
C GLN A 219 11.24 -6.22 -7.46
N HIS A 220 10.48 -6.03 -8.54
CA HIS A 220 9.12 -6.56 -8.71
C HIS A 220 9.09 -7.65 -9.80
N PRO A 221 8.46 -8.81 -9.58
CA PRO A 221 8.28 -9.83 -10.61
C PRO A 221 7.26 -9.45 -11.71
N GLY A 222 6.57 -8.32 -11.58
CA GLY A 222 5.50 -7.90 -12.47
C GLY A 222 4.11 -8.20 -11.88
N GLY A 223 3.08 -7.57 -12.44
CA GLY A 223 1.71 -7.62 -11.94
C GLY A 223 1.27 -6.32 -11.24
N PRO A 224 0.06 -6.27 -10.67
CA PRO A 224 -0.49 -5.07 -10.07
C PRO A 224 0.29 -4.65 -8.81
N LEU A 225 0.31 -3.34 -8.57
CA LEU A 225 0.87 -2.74 -7.35
C LEU A 225 -0.07 -1.69 -6.79
N GLY A 226 -0.12 -1.60 -5.46
CA GLY A 226 -0.85 -0.57 -4.75
C GLY A 226 -0.22 -0.25 -3.40
N ILE A 227 -0.78 0.72 -2.70
CA ILE A 227 -0.46 1.02 -1.31
C ILE A 227 -1.63 0.63 -0.40
N PHE A 228 -1.33 0.28 0.84
CA PHE A 228 -2.32 -0.11 1.83
C PHE A 228 -1.86 0.29 3.23
N GLU A 229 -2.74 0.86 4.04
CA GLU A 229 -2.48 1.07 5.46
C GLU A 229 -2.85 -0.21 6.21
N ALA A 230 -1.87 -0.83 6.86
CA ALA A 230 -2.13 -1.87 7.84
C ALA A 230 -2.40 -1.19 9.18
N ASP A 231 -3.58 -1.44 9.74
CA ASP A 231 -3.95 -0.96 11.06
C ASP A 231 -4.86 -1.98 11.78
N ILE A 232 -4.83 -1.93 13.11
CA ILE A 232 -5.71 -2.69 13.98
C ILE A 232 -7.07 -2.02 14.18
N TYR A 233 -7.18 -0.70 13.95
CA TYR A 233 -8.44 0.03 14.15
C TYR A 233 -8.55 1.30 13.29
N TYR A 234 -9.03 1.20 12.04
CA TYR A 234 -9.17 2.36 11.15
C TYR A 234 -10.11 3.51 11.60
N PRO A 235 -11.20 3.29 12.36
CA PRO A 235 -12.17 4.36 12.62
C PRO A 235 -11.65 5.57 13.40
N ASP A 236 -10.52 5.49 14.10
CA ASP A 236 -9.90 6.64 14.79
C ASP A 236 -8.75 7.29 14.00
N ASN A 237 -8.41 6.76 12.83
CA ASN A 237 -7.42 7.37 11.96
C ASN A 237 -7.85 8.77 11.55
N VAL A 238 -6.87 9.66 11.55
CA VAL A 238 -7.04 11.07 11.18
C VAL A 238 -6.31 11.30 9.87
N SER A 239 -7.09 11.72 8.87
CA SER A 239 -6.57 12.16 7.58
C SER A 239 -5.59 13.33 7.74
N GLY A 240 -4.69 13.48 6.78
CA GLY A 240 -3.79 14.61 6.70
C GLY A 240 -4.52 15.96 6.59
N GLN A 241 -3.79 17.04 6.87
CA GLN A 241 -4.33 18.39 6.88
C GLN A 241 -4.52 18.94 5.47
N ASP A 242 -5.56 19.74 5.25
CA ASP A 242 -5.83 20.45 3.98
C ASP A 242 -5.88 19.51 2.76
N GLY A 243 -6.36 18.27 2.94
CA GLY A 243 -6.43 17.25 1.89
C GLY A 243 -5.09 16.58 1.55
N ARG A 244 -4.06 16.77 2.39
CA ARG A 244 -2.70 16.23 2.18
C ARG A 244 -2.50 14.94 2.95
N ASN A 245 -3.14 13.88 2.51
CA ASN A 245 -2.92 12.52 3.03
C ASN A 245 -1.59 11.92 2.54
N PRO A 246 -1.09 10.86 3.21
CA PRO A 246 0.08 10.13 2.76
C PRO A 246 0.00 9.73 1.28
N ARG A 247 1.10 9.98 0.56
CA ARG A 247 1.18 9.88 -0.89
C ARG A 247 2.57 9.45 -1.34
N TRP A 248 2.62 8.52 -2.30
CA TRP A 248 3.85 8.02 -2.90
C TRP A 248 3.78 7.99 -4.41
N ARG A 249 4.94 8.17 -5.04
CA ARG A 249 5.15 8.05 -6.48
C ARG A 249 5.92 6.78 -6.79
N LEU A 250 5.51 6.08 -7.84
CA LEU A 250 6.16 4.86 -8.32
C LEU A 250 6.84 5.12 -9.66
N VAL A 251 8.17 4.93 -9.69
CA VAL A 251 8.98 5.11 -10.90
C VAL A 251 9.66 3.80 -11.24
N PHE A 252 9.50 3.34 -12.48
CA PHE A 252 10.21 2.19 -13.02
C PHE A 252 11.58 2.60 -13.52
N ASP A 253 12.58 1.83 -13.16
CA ASP A 253 13.98 2.00 -13.57
C ASP A 253 14.28 1.06 -14.75
N GLY A 254 13.71 1.43 -15.91
CA GLY A 254 13.80 0.69 -17.15
C GLY A 254 13.08 1.43 -18.30
N PRO A 255 13.22 0.95 -19.55
CA PRO A 255 12.52 1.51 -20.69
C PRO A 255 11.01 1.32 -20.51
N CYS A 256 10.22 2.28 -21.01
CA CYS A 256 8.77 2.21 -20.84
C CYS A 256 8.20 1.07 -21.67
N PRO A 257 7.28 0.27 -21.08
CA PRO A 257 6.53 -0.69 -21.88
C PRO A 257 5.80 0.09 -22.98
N THR A 258 6.00 -0.31 -24.23
CA THR A 258 5.23 0.18 -25.37
C THR A 258 3.82 -0.41 -25.27
N THR A 259 2.80 0.38 -25.56
CA THR A 259 1.37 0.02 -25.43
C THR A 259 0.88 -1.08 -26.40
N ASP A 260 1.77 -1.82 -27.05
CA ASP A 260 1.48 -2.66 -28.20
C ASP A 260 1.55 -4.18 -27.94
N ASP A 261 1.68 -4.64 -26.69
CA ASP A 261 1.70 -6.08 -26.31
C ASP A 261 0.43 -6.54 -25.58
#